data_AF-A0A928GCQ5-F1
#
_entry.id   AF-A0A928GCQ5-F1
#
_cell.length_a   1.000
_cell.length_b   1.000
_cell.length_c   1.000
_cell.angle_alpha   90.00
_cell.angle_beta   90.00
_cell.angle_gamma   90.00
#
_symmetry.space_group_name_H-M   'P 1'
#
loop_
_entity.id
_entity.type
_entity.pdbx_description
1 polymer ?
#
loop_
_entity_poly.entity_id
_entity_poly.type
_entity_poly.pdbx_seq_one_letter_code
_entity_poly.pdbx_strand_id
1 'polypeptide(L)'
;MKRINIYMMTAAMAILAAGCAKEIDTVNPAGEDVVFEASLSETEADAKAVLIPGKAASKVEWVKGDLVGVYAGTSYYEYKADKSGGSSTLSPVGGSSLAEEYYAVYPYDAAATLAGGVITTTLPSEQTPALESFSYHLAVAHSESLTLNFRNVCGLFAAEVTEPNAVTKIEIMGNANEDLAGKIAITVGDTPSWSAIEGVKTVSISAPQGKTLQLGTYYMAVLPQDFAAGVTVTAYYKDGTSYVKNVTDKVTVAASGLVGGKIASGEWKIEHLLTGIGNNPEDIVLAPDGNFYVTTRGTVKGVWKYDANANTNTAIASSPNTTLLVNSFPWGGDFDQNGLFYFAAKGSINTYASRVLTCTSTGTIAEYSIGIPWEYNNIMKILCAADGTLYVLVRGANGTSGQGKVYKVKDNAVLYTWSLTNKLYEYMCFNADKTKIFVLPNNSGDIQLINLADNSMQKIAGTGVNHSNAATYTDGTPGNPLTATLMQCEGAICAPDGTLYFSEIKSTIRMFVPDANGDYSKGTIRTIAGKPYDTTVLNYPNGLALAADGKTLYFADNGGKIGKVYYQKYE
;
A
#
# COMPACT_ATOMS: atom_id res chain seq x y z
N MET A 1 -34.75 29.33 61.96
CA MET A 1 -33.52 30.16 61.82
C MET A 1 -32.80 29.65 60.57
N LYS A 2 -32.73 30.42 59.46
CA LYS A 2 -31.58 31.27 59.07
C LYS A 2 -30.27 30.43 59.09
N ARG A 3 -29.50 30.18 58.02
CA ARG A 3 -29.08 30.97 56.84
C ARG A 3 -28.30 30.04 55.86
N ILE A 4 -28.51 30.13 54.53
CA ILE A 4 -27.65 30.76 53.48
C ILE A 4 -26.52 29.85 52.91
N ASN A 5 -26.60 29.49 51.60
CA ASN A 5 -25.64 29.86 50.53
C ASN A 5 -26.00 29.18 49.19
N ILE A 6 -26.54 29.94 48.22
CA ILE A 6 -25.93 30.39 46.95
C ILE A 6 -26.16 29.43 45.77
N TYR A 7 -27.17 29.77 44.96
CA TYR A 7 -27.31 29.35 43.56
C TYR A 7 -26.71 30.46 42.68
N MET A 8 -25.75 30.14 41.80
CA MET A 8 -25.34 31.03 40.71
C MET A 8 -26.24 30.80 39.50
N MET A 9 -27.21 31.70 39.34
CA MET A 9 -27.80 32.06 38.06
C MET A 9 -26.86 33.09 37.40
N THR A 10 -26.58 32.96 36.12
CA THR A 10 -26.18 34.12 35.30
C THR A 10 -26.76 33.99 33.91
N ALA A 11 -27.46 35.06 33.54
CA ALA A 11 -28.40 35.16 32.45
C ALA A 11 -27.72 35.41 31.10
N ALA A 12 -28.44 35.01 30.05
CA ALA A 12 -28.17 35.33 28.66
C ALA A 12 -28.03 36.84 28.42
N MET A 13 -27.04 37.21 27.61
CA MET A 13 -26.96 38.54 27.00
C MET A 13 -26.90 38.36 25.48
N ALA A 14 -28.05 38.56 24.84
CA ALA A 14 -28.17 38.71 23.40
C ALA A 14 -27.59 40.08 23.01
N ILE A 15 -26.53 40.08 22.22
CA ILE A 15 -26.03 41.31 21.58
C ILE A 15 -26.69 41.39 20.20
N LEU A 16 -27.71 42.26 20.11
CA LEU A 16 -28.20 42.83 18.87
C LEU A 16 -27.08 43.72 18.29
N ALA A 17 -26.33 43.22 17.32
CA ALA A 17 -25.61 44.09 16.41
C ALA A 17 -26.58 44.51 15.30
N ALA A 18 -27.01 45.77 15.35
CA ALA A 18 -27.70 46.42 14.26
C ALA A 18 -26.84 46.29 13.00
N GLY A 19 -27.29 45.47 12.06
CA GLY A 19 -26.79 45.48 10.70
C GLY A 19 -27.19 46.79 10.05
N CYS A 20 -26.34 47.81 10.16
CA CYS A 20 -26.29 48.85 9.17
C CYS A 20 -25.86 48.17 7.87
N ALA A 21 -26.80 48.03 6.93
CA ALA A 21 -26.47 47.87 5.53
C ALA A 21 -25.55 49.04 5.16
N LYS A 22 -24.25 48.75 5.05
CA LYS A 22 -23.32 49.68 4.42
C LYS A 22 -23.51 49.44 2.93
N GLU A 23 -24.27 50.32 2.29
CA GLU A 23 -24.20 50.48 0.84
C GLU A 23 -22.72 50.61 0.49
N ILE A 24 -22.24 49.76 -0.42
CA ILE A 24 -20.88 49.83 -0.94
C ILE A 24 -20.84 51.10 -1.79
N ASP A 25 -20.40 52.20 -1.18
CA ASP A 25 -19.91 53.34 -1.93
C ASP A 25 -18.72 52.86 -2.76
N THR A 26 -18.92 52.86 -4.07
CA THR A 26 -17.96 52.53 -5.11
C THR A 26 -16.83 53.56 -5.18
N VAL A 27 -15.85 53.52 -4.28
CA VAL A 27 -14.47 53.97 -4.54
C VAL A 27 -13.52 53.23 -3.57
N ASN A 28 -12.79 52.22 -4.04
CA ASN A 28 -11.60 51.76 -3.33
C ASN A 28 -10.44 52.75 -3.64
N PRO A 29 -9.60 53.17 -2.69
CA PRO A 29 -8.47 54.05 -2.97
C PRO A 29 -7.52 53.37 -3.95
N ALA A 30 -7.03 54.11 -4.94
CA ALA A 30 -6.05 53.60 -5.90
C ALA A 30 -4.79 53.09 -5.16
N GLY A 31 -4.52 51.78 -5.24
CA GLY A 31 -3.24 51.19 -4.80
C GLY A 31 -3.27 49.88 -4.01
N GLU A 32 -4.43 49.32 -3.67
CA GLU A 32 -4.52 48.01 -2.99
C GLU A 32 -4.76 46.85 -3.97
N ASP A 33 -4.09 45.72 -3.72
CA ASP A 33 -4.25 44.48 -4.48
C ASP A 33 -5.68 43.94 -4.36
N VAL A 34 -6.29 43.57 -5.49
CA VAL A 34 -7.60 42.90 -5.49
C VAL A 34 -7.39 41.43 -5.13
N VAL A 35 -7.95 41.00 -4.00
CA VAL A 35 -7.94 39.62 -3.52
C VAL A 35 -9.31 38.97 -3.65
N PHE A 36 -9.36 37.66 -3.85
CA PHE A 36 -10.61 36.91 -3.94
C PHE A 36 -10.73 35.90 -2.81
N GLU A 37 -11.95 35.70 -2.30
CA GLU A 37 -12.30 34.50 -1.56
C GLU A 37 -12.75 33.43 -2.56
N ALA A 38 -12.03 32.32 -2.64
CA ALA A 38 -12.32 31.24 -3.57
C ALA A 38 -12.76 29.96 -2.86
N SER A 39 -13.77 29.31 -3.40
CA SER A 39 -14.22 27.98 -2.98
C SER A 39 -14.23 27.02 -4.17
N LEU A 40 -13.95 25.75 -3.90
CA LEU A 40 -14.27 24.66 -4.83
C LEU A 40 -15.64 24.12 -4.42
N SER A 41 -16.59 24.03 -5.37
CA SER A 41 -18.00 23.68 -5.11
C SER A 41 -18.16 22.55 -4.07
N GLU A 42 -18.88 22.84 -2.97
CA GLU A 42 -19.12 21.91 -1.85
C GLU A 42 -20.45 21.15 -1.94
N THR A 43 -21.25 21.33 -2.99
CA THR A 43 -22.55 20.66 -3.09
C THR A 43 -22.35 19.15 -3.29
N GLU A 44 -23.05 18.33 -2.50
CA GLU A 44 -22.92 16.85 -2.48
C GLU A 44 -23.11 16.19 -3.86
N ALA A 45 -23.67 16.90 -4.84
CA ALA A 45 -23.82 16.47 -6.23
C ALA A 45 -22.58 16.71 -7.12
N ASP A 46 -21.70 17.67 -6.77
CA ASP A 46 -20.49 18.05 -7.51
C ASP A 46 -19.19 17.48 -6.90
N ALA A 47 -19.31 16.73 -5.80
CA ALA A 47 -18.18 16.21 -5.04
C ALA A 47 -17.86 14.73 -5.37
N LYS A 48 -17.36 14.44 -6.59
CA LYS A 48 -16.47 13.29 -6.84
C LYS A 48 -15.43 13.72 -7.87
N ALA A 49 -14.12 13.56 -7.71
CA ALA A 49 -13.30 12.76 -6.80
C ALA A 49 -12.01 13.55 -6.50
N VAL A 50 -11.28 13.36 -5.40
CA VAL A 50 -10.56 12.17 -4.90
C VAL A 50 -10.85 11.83 -3.42
N LEU A 51 -10.53 10.60 -3.05
CA LEU A 51 -10.61 10.04 -1.71
C LEU A 51 -9.34 10.34 -0.89
N ILE A 52 -9.50 11.03 0.24
CA ILE A 52 -8.45 11.08 1.27
C ILE A 52 -8.35 9.68 1.92
N PRO A 53 -7.16 9.07 2.02
CA PRO A 53 -6.99 7.84 2.79
C PRO A 53 -7.48 8.01 4.23
N GLY A 54 -8.52 7.26 4.62
CA GLY A 54 -9.05 7.26 5.98
C GLY A 54 -10.19 8.24 6.31
N LYS A 55 -10.78 8.94 5.32
CA LYS A 55 -12.02 9.73 5.54
C LYS A 55 -13.17 9.27 4.66
N ALA A 56 -14.31 9.00 5.27
CA ALA A 56 -15.57 8.70 4.60
C ALA A 56 -16.26 10.00 4.13
N ALA A 57 -15.74 10.63 3.08
CA ALA A 57 -16.39 11.56 2.13
C ALA A 57 -15.31 12.27 1.28
N SER A 58 -15.38 12.13 -0.04
CA SER A 58 -14.41 12.63 -1.04
C SER A 58 -14.53 14.14 -1.26
N LYS A 59 -13.45 14.93 -1.14
CA LYS A 59 -13.45 16.38 -1.39
C LYS A 59 -12.20 16.82 -2.16
N VAL A 60 -12.36 17.72 -3.13
CA VAL A 60 -11.23 18.46 -3.75
C VAL A 60 -10.97 19.69 -2.89
N GLU A 61 -9.71 19.90 -2.50
CA GLU A 61 -9.29 21.02 -1.65
C GLU A 61 -8.18 21.80 -2.36
N TRP A 62 -8.13 23.11 -2.11
CA TRP A 62 -6.99 23.93 -2.47
C TRP A 62 -5.73 23.41 -1.79
N VAL A 63 -4.61 23.49 -2.50
CA VAL A 63 -3.28 23.39 -1.91
C VAL A 63 -2.67 24.79 -1.88
N LYS A 64 -2.11 25.19 -0.74
CA LYS A 64 -1.35 26.45 -0.65
C LYS A 64 -0.31 26.52 -1.77
N GLY A 65 -0.37 27.59 -2.56
CA GLY A 65 0.50 27.81 -3.71
C GLY A 65 -0.12 27.44 -5.05
N ASP A 66 -1.31 26.84 -5.07
CA ASP A 66 -2.08 26.61 -6.30
C ASP A 66 -2.27 27.91 -7.06
N LEU A 67 -2.07 27.86 -8.38
CA LEU A 67 -2.17 29.02 -9.26
C LEU A 67 -3.50 29.02 -10.01
N VAL A 68 -4.09 30.20 -10.10
CA VAL A 68 -5.39 30.48 -10.73
C VAL A 68 -5.23 31.64 -11.70
N GLY A 69 -5.88 31.54 -12.85
CA GLY A 69 -6.01 32.68 -13.75
C GLY A 69 -7.33 33.39 -13.57
N VAL A 70 -7.31 34.72 -13.43
CA VAL A 70 -8.52 35.55 -13.30
C VAL A 70 -8.51 36.63 -14.38
N TYR A 71 -9.54 36.62 -15.21
CA TYR A 71 -9.89 37.75 -16.07
C TYR A 71 -10.64 38.78 -15.26
N ALA A 72 -10.12 40.01 -15.20
CA ALA A 72 -10.82 41.19 -14.73
C ALA A 72 -11.15 42.05 -15.96
N GLY A 73 -12.38 41.93 -16.46
CA GLY A 73 -12.74 42.45 -17.78
C GLY A 73 -11.91 41.81 -18.90
N THR A 74 -11.05 42.58 -19.57
CA THR A 74 -10.20 42.08 -20.66
C THR A 74 -8.76 41.75 -20.25
N SER A 75 -8.38 42.10 -19.02
CA SER A 75 -7.04 41.83 -18.47
C SER A 75 -7.00 40.47 -17.78
N TYR A 76 -5.93 39.70 -17.98
CA TYR A 76 -5.72 38.39 -17.36
C TYR A 76 -4.59 38.45 -16.35
N TYR A 77 -4.85 37.99 -15.13
CA TYR A 77 -3.92 38.05 -14.01
C TYR A 77 -3.75 36.67 -13.38
N GLU A 78 -2.53 36.43 -12.89
CA GLU A 78 -2.18 35.24 -12.12
C GLU A 78 -2.41 35.50 -10.63
N TYR A 79 -3.09 34.55 -9.99
CA TYR A 79 -3.43 34.52 -8.59
C TYR A 79 -2.93 33.23 -7.94
N LYS A 80 -2.71 33.28 -6.63
CA LYS A 80 -2.18 32.15 -5.85
C LYS A 80 -3.00 31.91 -4.59
N ALA A 81 -3.29 30.64 -4.31
CA ALA A 81 -3.96 30.22 -3.08
C ALA A 81 -3.03 30.37 -1.86
N ASP A 82 -3.48 31.12 -0.86
CA ASP A 82 -2.69 31.40 0.35
C ASP A 82 -2.71 30.27 1.39
N LYS A 83 -3.72 29.40 1.34
CA LYS A 83 -3.90 28.28 2.29
C LYS A 83 -4.49 27.05 1.61
N SER A 84 -4.30 25.89 2.25
CA SER A 84 -4.96 24.65 1.84
C SER A 84 -6.33 24.50 2.49
N GLY A 85 -7.27 23.82 1.82
CA GLY A 85 -8.61 23.50 2.33
C GLY A 85 -9.73 23.73 1.31
N GLY A 86 -11.00 23.54 1.70
CA GLY A 86 -12.15 23.74 0.80
C GLY A 86 -12.32 25.18 0.29
N SER A 87 -11.76 26.16 0.99
CA SER A 87 -11.67 27.56 0.56
C SER A 87 -10.28 28.14 0.79
N SER A 88 -9.90 29.09 -0.06
CA SER A 88 -8.67 29.86 0.08
C SER A 88 -8.91 31.32 -0.31
N THR A 89 -8.17 32.22 0.32
CA THR A 89 -7.94 33.54 -0.24
C THR A 89 -6.97 33.39 -1.42
N LEU A 90 -7.23 34.10 -2.51
CA LEU A 90 -6.39 34.18 -3.69
C LEU A 90 -5.73 35.55 -3.75
N SER A 91 -4.40 35.57 -3.66
CA SER A 91 -3.59 36.80 -3.75
C SER A 91 -2.93 36.92 -5.13
N PRO A 92 -2.84 38.13 -5.71
CA PRO A 92 -2.22 38.31 -7.02
C PRO A 92 -0.70 38.05 -6.98
N VAL A 93 -0.14 37.53 -8.06
CA VAL A 93 1.30 37.20 -8.15
C VAL A 93 2.13 38.35 -8.76
N GLY A 94 1.52 39.23 -9.56
CA GLY A 94 2.24 40.32 -10.23
C GLY A 94 1.39 41.50 -10.70
N GLY A 95 0.10 41.53 -10.36
CA GLY A 95 -0.82 42.62 -10.71
C GLY A 95 -2.28 42.24 -10.53
N SER A 96 -3.14 43.24 -10.39
CA SER A 96 -4.58 43.07 -10.26
C SER A 96 -5.32 44.33 -10.69
N SER A 97 -6.61 44.21 -11.01
CA SER A 97 -7.49 45.35 -11.27
C SER A 97 -8.93 45.03 -10.93
N LEU A 98 -9.70 46.05 -10.52
CA LEU A 98 -11.15 45.92 -10.38
C LEU A 98 -11.83 45.87 -11.75
N ALA A 99 -12.88 45.06 -11.86
CA ALA A 99 -13.78 44.96 -12.99
C ALA A 99 -15.22 44.70 -12.51
N GLU A 100 -16.19 44.89 -13.39
CA GLU A 100 -17.60 44.57 -13.15
C GLU A 100 -17.85 43.05 -13.14
N GLU A 101 -17.11 42.31 -13.97
CA GLU A 101 -17.20 40.86 -14.09
C GLU A 101 -15.82 40.21 -14.03
N TYR A 102 -15.77 39.04 -13.41
CA TYR A 102 -14.60 38.20 -13.30
C TYR A 102 -14.88 36.79 -13.82
N TYR A 103 -13.99 36.29 -14.67
CA TYR A 103 -13.97 34.90 -15.11
C TYR A 103 -12.68 34.27 -14.64
N ALA A 104 -12.72 33.10 -14.04
CA ALA A 104 -11.53 32.43 -13.55
C ALA A 104 -11.40 31.01 -14.08
N VAL A 105 -10.15 30.56 -14.22
CA VAL A 105 -9.77 29.21 -14.62
C VAL A 105 -8.71 28.67 -13.66
N TYR A 106 -8.92 27.43 -13.23
CA TYR A 106 -7.98 26.67 -12.41
C TYR A 106 -7.70 25.33 -13.10
N PRO A 107 -6.43 24.89 -13.18
CA PRO A 107 -5.24 25.65 -12.81
C PRO A 107 -4.96 26.81 -13.78
N TYR A 108 -4.07 27.73 -13.38
CA TYR A 108 -3.59 28.81 -14.23
C TYR A 108 -3.02 28.28 -15.55
N ASP A 109 -3.45 28.89 -16.66
CA ASP A 109 -2.96 28.62 -18.00
C ASP A 109 -2.66 29.97 -18.67
N ALA A 110 -1.37 30.28 -18.85
CA ALA A 110 -0.93 31.52 -19.46
C ALA A 110 -1.44 31.70 -20.91
N ALA A 111 -1.83 30.62 -21.59
CA ALA A 111 -2.39 30.64 -22.94
C ALA A 111 -3.93 30.70 -22.96
N ALA A 112 -4.58 30.77 -21.78
CA ALA A 112 -6.03 30.89 -21.73
C ALA A 112 -6.51 32.15 -22.45
N THR A 113 -7.70 32.09 -23.04
CA THR A 113 -8.37 33.27 -23.62
C THR A 113 -9.82 33.35 -23.20
N LEU A 114 -10.36 34.55 -23.06
CA LEU A 114 -11.78 34.80 -22.78
C LEU A 114 -12.44 35.52 -23.96
N ALA A 115 -13.55 34.98 -24.46
CA ALA A 115 -14.40 35.65 -25.44
C ALA A 115 -15.88 35.35 -25.17
N GLY A 116 -16.69 36.37 -24.90
CA GLY A 116 -18.15 36.22 -24.73
C GLY A 116 -18.55 35.22 -23.64
N GLY A 117 -17.86 35.22 -22.49
CA GLY A 117 -18.10 34.29 -21.39
C GLY A 117 -17.60 32.85 -21.63
N VAL A 118 -16.84 32.63 -22.71
CA VAL A 118 -16.22 31.35 -23.03
C VAL A 118 -14.72 31.43 -22.76
N ILE A 119 -14.24 30.56 -21.87
CA ILE A 119 -12.82 30.38 -21.60
C ILE A 119 -12.28 29.30 -22.53
N THR A 120 -11.23 29.61 -23.29
CA THR A 120 -10.43 28.59 -23.98
C THR A 120 -9.20 28.27 -23.16
N THR A 121 -8.93 26.98 -22.92
CA THR A 121 -7.77 26.48 -22.17
C THR A 121 -7.47 25.03 -22.57
N THR A 122 -6.50 24.38 -21.93
CA THR A 122 -6.05 23.02 -22.27
C THR A 122 -6.18 22.08 -21.08
N LEU A 123 -6.91 20.98 -21.26
CA LEU A 123 -6.78 19.81 -20.39
C LEU A 123 -5.60 18.96 -20.91
N PRO A 124 -4.51 18.76 -20.15
CA PRO A 124 -3.37 17.98 -20.64
C PRO A 124 -3.73 16.50 -20.79
N SER A 125 -3.30 15.93 -21.92
CA SER A 125 -3.38 14.48 -22.18
C SER A 125 -2.30 13.68 -21.46
N GLU A 126 -1.15 14.30 -21.14
CA GLU A 126 -0.12 13.72 -20.29
C GLU A 126 -0.20 14.33 -18.90
N GLN A 127 -0.51 13.52 -17.90
CA GLN A 127 -0.69 13.95 -16.52
C GLN A 127 0.38 13.34 -15.62
N THR A 128 0.68 14.01 -14.51
CA THR A 128 1.64 13.50 -13.53
C THR A 128 0.94 12.45 -12.65
N PRO A 129 1.50 11.25 -12.45
CA PRO A 129 0.88 10.27 -11.57
C PRO A 129 0.87 10.77 -10.12
N ALA A 130 -0.30 10.72 -9.47
CA ALA A 130 -0.45 10.96 -8.04
C ALA A 130 -1.08 9.73 -7.37
N LEU A 131 -0.37 9.12 -6.42
CA LEU A 131 -0.86 7.91 -5.73
C LEU A 131 -2.04 8.27 -4.84
N GLU A 132 -3.13 7.49 -4.97
CA GLU A 132 -4.42 7.74 -4.30
C GLU A 132 -4.98 9.16 -4.58
N SER A 133 -4.54 9.81 -5.66
CA SER A 133 -4.94 11.17 -6.03
C SER A 133 -4.82 11.45 -7.55
N PHE A 134 -5.04 12.69 -7.99
CA PHE A 134 -4.76 13.18 -9.34
C PHE A 134 -3.80 14.37 -9.28
N SER A 135 -3.13 14.68 -10.38
CA SER A 135 -2.28 15.88 -10.50
C SER A 135 -2.98 17.08 -11.14
N TYR A 136 -4.14 16.88 -11.76
CA TYR A 136 -4.81 17.91 -12.55
C TYR A 136 -6.32 17.88 -12.33
N HIS A 137 -6.91 19.07 -12.14
CA HIS A 137 -8.35 19.26 -11.97
C HIS A 137 -8.75 20.59 -12.58
N LEU A 138 -9.49 20.54 -13.69
CA LEU A 138 -9.91 21.74 -14.40
C LEU A 138 -11.22 22.27 -13.81
N ALA A 139 -11.23 23.52 -13.39
CA ALA A 139 -12.41 24.20 -12.87
C ALA A 139 -12.48 25.65 -13.35
N VAL A 140 -13.70 26.18 -13.45
CA VAL A 140 -13.94 27.56 -13.87
C VAL A 140 -14.91 28.27 -12.93
N ALA A 141 -14.82 29.60 -12.84
CA ALA A 141 -15.75 30.41 -12.06
C ALA A 141 -16.16 31.67 -12.83
N HIS A 142 -17.34 32.18 -12.52
CA HIS A 142 -17.80 33.50 -12.92
C HIS A 142 -18.36 34.23 -11.69
N SER A 143 -18.09 35.53 -11.57
CA SER A 143 -18.60 36.36 -10.48
C SER A 143 -18.61 37.84 -10.84
N GLU A 144 -19.59 38.56 -10.31
CA GLU A 144 -19.65 40.03 -10.28
C GLU A 144 -19.10 40.59 -8.95
N SER A 145 -18.48 39.74 -8.13
CA SER A 145 -17.97 40.07 -6.79
C SER A 145 -16.58 39.48 -6.56
N LEU A 146 -15.96 39.82 -5.44
CA LEU A 146 -14.66 39.27 -5.01
C LEU A 146 -14.76 37.86 -4.39
N THR A 147 -15.81 37.11 -4.75
CA THR A 147 -15.99 35.71 -4.36
C THR A 147 -16.08 34.85 -5.60
N LEU A 148 -15.17 33.87 -5.73
CA LEU A 148 -15.11 32.95 -6.87
C LEU A 148 -15.54 31.55 -6.42
N ASN A 149 -16.62 31.05 -7.00
CA ASN A 149 -17.10 29.68 -6.75
C ASN A 149 -16.74 28.81 -7.95
N PHE A 150 -15.70 28.00 -7.82
CA PHE A 150 -15.21 27.15 -8.89
C PHE A 150 -16.09 25.93 -9.10
N ARG A 151 -16.46 25.71 -10.37
CA ARG A 151 -17.20 24.56 -10.87
C ARG A 151 -16.26 23.66 -11.65
N ASN A 152 -16.23 22.39 -11.29
CA ASN A 152 -15.40 21.38 -11.95
C ASN A 152 -15.90 21.13 -13.39
N VAL A 153 -14.96 21.00 -14.31
CA VAL A 153 -15.20 20.75 -15.74
C VAL A 153 -14.89 19.29 -16.10
N CYS A 154 -14.12 18.57 -15.28
CA CYS A 154 -13.65 17.23 -15.58
C CYS A 154 -14.44 16.13 -14.87
N GLY A 155 -14.37 14.91 -15.40
CA GLY A 155 -14.58 13.69 -14.63
C GLY A 155 -13.26 13.01 -14.34
N LEU A 156 -13.25 12.05 -13.41
CA LEU A 156 -12.07 11.24 -13.12
C LEU A 156 -12.24 9.80 -13.56
N PHE A 157 -11.16 9.26 -14.13
CA PHE A 157 -11.00 7.85 -14.42
C PHE A 157 -10.01 7.23 -13.45
N ALA A 158 -10.39 6.14 -12.77
CA ALA A 158 -9.53 5.43 -11.84
C ALA A 158 -8.88 4.18 -12.45
N ALA A 159 -7.58 3.98 -12.21
CA ALA A 159 -6.85 2.76 -12.58
C ALA A 159 -6.05 2.24 -11.38
N GLU A 160 -6.10 0.93 -11.11
CA GLU A 160 -5.42 0.32 -9.96
C GLU A 160 -4.15 -0.42 -10.42
N VAL A 161 -3.00 0.00 -9.90
CA VAL A 161 -1.73 -0.74 -10.06
C VAL A 161 -1.66 -1.81 -8.98
N THR A 162 -1.74 -3.07 -9.41
CA THR A 162 -1.77 -4.27 -8.55
C THR A 162 -0.51 -5.12 -8.62
N GLU A 163 0.29 -4.96 -9.68
CA GLU A 163 1.59 -5.62 -9.83
C GLU A 163 2.71 -4.73 -9.26
N PRO A 164 3.50 -5.21 -8.29
CA PRO A 164 4.60 -4.43 -7.73
C PRO A 164 5.71 -4.21 -8.76
N ASN A 165 6.30 -3.01 -8.75
CA ASN A 165 7.54 -2.69 -9.46
C ASN A 165 7.55 -3.04 -10.97
N ALA A 166 6.41 -2.95 -11.65
CA ALA A 166 6.28 -3.43 -13.03
C ALA A 166 5.74 -2.39 -14.03
N VAL A 167 4.73 -1.61 -13.64
CA VAL A 167 4.01 -0.69 -14.56
C VAL A 167 4.76 0.64 -14.70
N THR A 168 4.97 1.10 -15.94
CA THR A 168 5.68 2.36 -16.26
C THR A 168 4.74 3.44 -16.79
N LYS A 169 3.64 3.06 -17.46
CA LYS A 169 2.64 4.00 -18.01
C LYS A 169 1.26 3.36 -17.99
N ILE A 170 0.23 4.19 -17.75
CA ILE A 170 -1.18 3.84 -17.97
C ILE A 170 -1.75 4.84 -18.97
N GLU A 171 -2.51 4.36 -19.95
CA GLU A 171 -3.15 5.15 -20.99
C GLU A 171 -4.61 4.73 -21.17
N ILE A 172 -5.48 5.69 -21.42
CA ILE A 172 -6.91 5.49 -21.65
C ILE A 172 -7.28 6.08 -23.00
N MET A 173 -8.17 5.40 -23.73
CA MET A 173 -8.75 5.84 -25.00
C MET A 173 -10.23 5.46 -25.06
N GLY A 174 -11.06 6.29 -25.69
CA GLY A 174 -12.43 5.94 -26.04
C GLY A 174 -12.48 5.02 -27.27
N ASN A 175 -13.33 4.00 -27.26
CA ASN A 175 -13.36 2.99 -28.33
C ASN A 175 -13.92 3.51 -29.67
N ALA A 176 -14.54 4.68 -29.69
CA ALA A 176 -15.00 5.35 -30.91
C ALA A 176 -14.12 6.55 -31.31
N ASN A 177 -12.89 6.65 -30.78
CA ASN A 177 -11.97 7.78 -30.97
C ASN A 177 -12.56 9.13 -30.49
N GLU A 178 -13.22 9.09 -29.34
CA GLU A 178 -13.71 10.27 -28.62
C GLU A 178 -12.54 11.16 -28.12
N ASP A 179 -12.79 12.45 -27.93
CA ASP A 179 -11.81 13.39 -27.37
C ASP A 179 -11.81 13.33 -25.85
N LEU A 180 -10.70 12.91 -25.23
CA LEU A 180 -10.58 12.76 -23.78
C LEU A 180 -9.92 13.98 -23.11
N ALA A 181 -9.13 14.73 -23.86
CA ALA A 181 -8.35 15.89 -23.40
C ALA A 181 -8.06 16.83 -24.58
N GLY A 182 -7.18 17.82 -24.38
CA GLY A 182 -6.73 18.74 -25.42
C GLY A 182 -7.19 20.18 -25.18
N LYS A 183 -7.13 20.99 -26.24
CA LYS A 183 -7.55 22.39 -26.23
C LYS A 183 -9.07 22.46 -26.36
N ILE A 184 -9.72 23.11 -25.40
CA ILE A 184 -11.17 23.14 -25.28
C ILE A 184 -11.68 24.57 -25.09
N ALA A 185 -12.92 24.81 -25.52
CA ALA A 185 -13.71 25.97 -25.17
C ALA A 185 -14.73 25.59 -24.09
N ILE A 186 -14.80 26.36 -23.01
CA ILE A 186 -15.65 26.14 -21.85
C ILE A 186 -16.61 27.32 -21.73
N THR A 187 -17.90 27.08 -21.90
CA THR A 187 -18.93 28.06 -21.56
C THR A 187 -19.11 28.05 -20.05
N VAL A 188 -18.78 29.18 -19.41
CA VAL A 188 -18.84 29.30 -17.95
C VAL A 188 -20.28 29.52 -17.50
N GLY A 189 -20.68 28.84 -16.43
CA GLY A 189 -22.00 28.93 -15.83
C GLY A 189 -22.12 27.99 -14.64
N ASP A 190 -23.31 27.86 -14.06
CA ASP A 190 -23.55 26.97 -12.92
C ASP A 190 -23.25 25.49 -13.24
N THR A 191 -23.47 25.10 -14.50
CA THR A 191 -23.05 23.81 -15.05
C THR A 191 -22.18 24.09 -16.28
N PRO A 192 -20.85 24.10 -16.13
CA PRO A 192 -19.95 24.34 -17.25
C PRO A 192 -20.18 23.31 -18.36
N SER A 193 -20.12 23.77 -19.61
CA SER A 193 -20.13 22.89 -20.79
C SER A 193 -18.89 23.13 -21.62
N TRP A 194 -18.41 22.09 -22.29
CA TRP A 194 -17.17 22.14 -23.05
C TRP A 194 -17.39 21.72 -24.50
N SER A 195 -16.51 22.19 -25.38
CA SER A 195 -16.37 21.69 -26.76
C SER A 195 -14.88 21.61 -27.12
N ALA A 196 -14.50 20.62 -27.93
CA ALA A 196 -13.13 20.47 -28.38
C ALA A 196 -12.80 21.50 -29.48
N ILE A 197 -11.67 22.18 -29.35
CA ILE A 197 -11.06 22.97 -30.43
C ILE A 197 -10.00 22.11 -31.12
N GLU A 198 -9.10 21.52 -30.32
CA GLU A 198 -8.12 20.52 -30.75
C GLU A 198 -8.12 19.40 -29.71
N GLY A 199 -8.96 18.40 -29.95
CA GLY A 199 -9.13 17.27 -29.04
C GLY A 199 -8.02 16.22 -29.19
N VAL A 200 -7.67 15.62 -28.06
CA VAL A 200 -6.71 14.51 -27.95
C VAL A 200 -7.45 13.26 -27.53
N LYS A 201 -7.18 12.15 -28.22
CA LYS A 201 -7.92 10.89 -28.09
C LYS A 201 -7.48 10.01 -26.93
N THR A 202 -6.38 10.38 -26.27
CA THR A 202 -5.81 9.61 -25.17
C THR A 202 -5.49 10.50 -23.98
N VAL A 203 -5.55 9.91 -22.79
CA VAL A 203 -5.01 10.48 -21.56
C VAL A 203 -4.10 9.45 -20.92
N SER A 204 -2.96 9.88 -20.38
CA SER A 204 -1.98 8.99 -19.78
C SER A 204 -1.28 9.57 -18.57
N ILE A 205 -0.78 8.66 -17.73
CA ILE A 205 0.17 8.95 -16.66
C ILE A 205 1.41 8.08 -16.85
N SER A 206 2.59 8.65 -16.65
CA SER A 206 3.86 7.94 -16.77
C SER A 206 4.66 8.06 -15.49
N ALA A 207 5.25 6.96 -15.04
CA ALA A 207 6.21 6.98 -13.97
C ALA A 207 7.42 7.86 -14.36
N PRO A 208 8.10 8.49 -13.39
CA PRO A 208 9.36 9.17 -13.65
C PRO A 208 10.35 8.28 -14.40
N GLN A 209 11.21 8.87 -15.22
CA GLN A 209 12.14 8.14 -16.08
C GLN A 209 12.94 7.08 -15.29
N GLY A 210 12.92 5.84 -15.77
CA GLY A 210 13.61 4.70 -15.15
C GLY A 210 12.94 4.15 -13.88
N LYS A 211 11.75 4.64 -13.51
CA LYS A 211 10.97 4.17 -12.35
C LYS A 211 9.66 3.51 -12.79
N THR A 212 8.92 2.97 -11.82
CA THR A 212 7.59 2.37 -12.01
C THR A 212 6.57 3.09 -11.13
N LEU A 213 5.29 2.98 -11.50
CA LEU A 213 4.18 3.41 -10.65
C LEU A 213 4.16 2.57 -9.38
N GLN A 214 3.85 3.22 -8.25
CA GLN A 214 3.66 2.56 -6.97
C GLN A 214 2.33 1.80 -6.97
N LEU A 215 2.21 0.83 -6.06
CA LEU A 215 0.96 0.11 -5.88
C LEU A 215 -0.14 1.05 -5.40
N GLY A 216 -1.27 1.10 -6.12
CA GLY A 216 -2.48 1.80 -5.71
C GLY A 216 -3.29 2.40 -6.82
N THR A 217 -4.26 3.21 -6.41
CA THR A 217 -5.20 3.81 -7.33
C THR A 217 -4.64 5.11 -7.83
N TYR A 218 -4.61 5.29 -9.14
CA TYR A 218 -4.29 6.53 -9.80
C TYR A 218 -5.54 7.09 -10.47
N TYR A 219 -5.67 8.41 -10.45
CA TYR A 219 -6.80 9.09 -11.05
C TYR A 219 -6.31 10.01 -12.17
N MET A 220 -6.99 9.94 -13.32
CA MET A 220 -6.73 10.76 -14.51
C MET A 220 -7.95 11.63 -14.79
N ALA A 221 -7.74 12.93 -14.97
CA ALA A 221 -8.80 13.84 -15.38
C ALA A 221 -9.11 13.67 -16.88
N VAL A 222 -10.39 13.54 -17.22
CA VAL A 222 -10.85 13.39 -18.60
C VAL A 222 -12.06 14.30 -18.86
N LEU A 223 -12.28 14.64 -20.11
CA LEU A 223 -13.47 15.40 -20.54
C LEU A 223 -14.76 14.58 -20.33
N PRO A 224 -15.78 15.13 -19.66
CA PRO A 224 -17.05 14.44 -19.40
C PRO A 224 -17.81 14.10 -20.67
N GLN A 225 -18.17 12.83 -20.86
CA GLN A 225 -18.98 12.36 -21.98
C GLN A 225 -19.46 10.91 -21.79
N ASP A 226 -20.30 10.48 -22.74
CA ASP A 226 -20.69 9.09 -22.93
C ASP A 226 -19.77 8.40 -23.93
N PHE A 227 -18.99 7.43 -23.46
CA PHE A 227 -18.26 6.49 -24.29
C PHE A 227 -19.20 5.33 -24.67
N ALA A 228 -19.99 5.51 -25.73
CA ALA A 228 -21.03 4.56 -26.12
C ALA A 228 -20.46 3.19 -26.54
N ALA A 229 -19.28 3.16 -27.14
CA ALA A 229 -18.54 1.94 -27.49
C ALA A 229 -17.63 1.43 -26.35
N GLY A 230 -17.68 2.09 -25.19
CA GLY A 230 -16.82 1.84 -24.05
C GLY A 230 -15.41 2.41 -24.20
N VAL A 231 -14.46 1.89 -23.43
CA VAL A 231 -13.10 2.44 -23.29
C VAL A 231 -12.05 1.34 -23.34
N THR A 232 -10.87 1.68 -23.83
CA THR A 232 -9.67 0.85 -23.78
C THR A 232 -8.67 1.46 -22.80
N VAL A 233 -8.11 0.61 -21.92
CA VAL A 233 -7.02 0.98 -21.02
C VAL A 233 -5.80 0.13 -21.31
N THR A 234 -4.67 0.77 -21.53
CA THR A 234 -3.40 0.11 -21.78
C THR A 234 -2.43 0.38 -20.63
N ALA A 235 -1.92 -0.69 -20.02
CA ALA A 235 -0.83 -0.62 -19.05
C ALA A 235 0.46 -1.09 -19.72
N TYR A 236 1.52 -0.28 -19.65
CA TYR A 236 2.83 -0.58 -20.19
C TYR A 236 3.78 -1.00 -19.07
N TYR A 237 4.64 -1.97 -19.35
CA TYR A 237 5.51 -2.60 -18.36
C TYR A 237 7.00 -2.35 -18.64
N LYS A 238 7.81 -2.44 -17.58
CA LYS A 238 9.27 -2.30 -17.64
C LYS A 238 9.96 -3.33 -18.55
N ASP A 239 9.34 -4.50 -18.74
CA ASP A 239 9.85 -5.58 -19.59
C ASP A 239 9.52 -5.37 -21.08
N GLY A 240 8.88 -4.25 -21.43
CA GLY A 240 8.47 -3.91 -22.79
C GLY A 240 7.12 -4.50 -23.20
N THR A 241 6.47 -5.30 -22.34
CA THR A 241 5.12 -5.82 -22.61
C THR A 241 4.04 -4.77 -22.30
N SER A 242 2.83 -5.02 -22.79
CA SER A 242 1.64 -4.23 -22.48
C SER A 242 0.44 -5.13 -22.22
N TYR A 243 -0.46 -4.68 -21.34
CA TYR A 243 -1.78 -5.27 -21.15
C TYR A 243 -2.84 -4.29 -21.65
N VAL A 244 -3.83 -4.78 -22.41
CA VAL A 244 -4.90 -3.97 -23.00
C VAL A 244 -6.24 -4.47 -22.49
N LYS A 245 -6.89 -3.70 -21.61
CA LYS A 245 -8.26 -3.97 -21.19
C LYS A 245 -9.23 -3.22 -22.10
N ASN A 246 -9.95 -3.96 -22.94
CA ASN A 246 -11.04 -3.42 -23.74
C ASN A 246 -12.38 -3.60 -23.01
N VAL A 247 -13.01 -2.50 -22.62
CA VAL A 247 -14.37 -2.47 -22.06
C VAL A 247 -15.30 -2.03 -23.18
N THR A 248 -16.18 -2.92 -23.63
CA THR A 248 -17.10 -2.64 -24.75
C THR A 248 -18.47 -2.12 -24.32
N ASP A 249 -18.80 -2.25 -23.03
CA ASP A 249 -20.03 -1.70 -22.46
C ASP A 249 -19.94 -0.17 -22.38
N LYS A 250 -21.08 0.50 -22.50
CA LYS A 250 -21.16 1.96 -22.37
C LYS A 250 -20.57 2.43 -21.04
N VAL A 251 -19.69 3.42 -21.10
CA VAL A 251 -19.12 4.11 -19.93
C VAL A 251 -19.53 5.57 -19.96
N THR A 252 -20.15 6.07 -18.89
CA THR A 252 -20.53 7.49 -18.75
C THR A 252 -19.64 8.16 -17.73
N VAL A 253 -18.83 9.14 -18.18
CA VAL A 253 -18.07 10.03 -17.30
C VAL A 253 -18.80 11.36 -17.19
N ALA A 254 -19.41 11.63 -16.03
CA ALA A 254 -20.02 12.93 -15.75
C ALA A 254 -18.98 13.96 -15.29
N ALA A 255 -19.29 15.25 -15.43
CA ALA A 255 -18.57 16.30 -14.72
C ALA A 255 -18.72 16.05 -13.21
N SER A 256 -17.63 16.16 -12.46
CA SER A 256 -17.61 15.72 -11.05
C SER A 256 -18.04 14.27 -10.84
N GLY A 257 -17.97 13.45 -11.90
CA GLY A 257 -18.18 12.03 -11.84
C GLY A 257 -16.87 11.32 -11.59
N LEU A 258 -16.89 10.33 -10.71
CA LEU A 258 -15.87 9.30 -10.67
C LEU A 258 -16.38 8.09 -11.43
N VAL A 259 -15.73 7.78 -12.55
CA VAL A 259 -15.87 6.48 -13.17
C VAL A 259 -14.72 5.62 -12.67
N GLY A 260 -15.07 4.72 -11.76
CA GLY A 260 -14.18 3.71 -11.24
C GLY A 260 -14.76 2.34 -11.52
N GLY A 261 -14.01 1.54 -12.28
CA GLY A 261 -14.01 0.09 -12.15
C GLY A 261 -12.62 -0.32 -11.70
N LYS A 262 -12.48 -1.46 -11.01
CA LYS A 262 -11.16 -2.05 -10.79
C LYS A 262 -10.58 -2.43 -12.15
N ILE A 263 -9.75 -1.54 -12.69
CA ILE A 263 -8.97 -1.78 -13.88
C ILE A 263 -7.59 -2.14 -13.38
N ALA A 264 -7.52 -3.37 -12.87
CA ALA A 264 -6.28 -3.99 -12.47
C ALA A 264 -5.60 -4.57 -13.71
N SER A 265 -4.27 -4.58 -13.70
CA SER A 265 -3.45 -5.13 -14.78
C SER A 265 -3.26 -6.66 -14.67
N GLY A 266 -3.87 -7.25 -13.65
CA GLY A 266 -3.86 -8.66 -13.31
C GLY A 266 -4.50 -8.88 -11.94
N GLU A 267 -4.38 -10.09 -11.44
CA GLU A 267 -4.83 -10.47 -10.11
C GLU A 267 -3.93 -11.53 -9.51
N TRP A 268 -3.85 -11.52 -8.19
CA TRP A 268 -3.22 -12.61 -7.47
C TRP A 268 -4.15 -13.82 -7.45
N LYS A 269 -3.65 -14.94 -7.95
CA LYS A 269 -4.31 -16.24 -7.92
C LYS A 269 -3.73 -17.09 -6.80
N ILE A 270 -4.57 -17.98 -6.29
CA ILE A 270 -4.21 -18.97 -5.29
C ILE A 270 -4.64 -20.35 -5.75
N GLU A 271 -3.73 -21.31 -5.66
CA GLU A 271 -3.96 -22.71 -6.01
C GLU A 271 -3.47 -23.62 -4.89
N HIS A 272 -4.28 -24.60 -4.50
CA HIS A 272 -3.83 -25.70 -3.65
C HIS A 272 -3.34 -26.85 -4.54
N LEU A 273 -2.10 -27.26 -4.35
CA LEU A 273 -1.43 -28.27 -5.18
C LEU A 273 -1.59 -29.66 -4.56
N LEU A 274 -1.35 -29.74 -3.24
CA LEU A 274 -1.52 -30.95 -2.46
C LEU A 274 -2.43 -30.70 -1.27
N THR A 275 -3.34 -31.64 -1.02
CA THR A 275 -4.32 -31.58 0.07
C THR A 275 -4.33 -32.88 0.86
N GLY A 276 -4.68 -32.81 2.15
CA GLY A 276 -4.84 -34.02 2.97
C GLY A 276 -3.51 -34.64 3.40
N ILE A 277 -2.45 -33.83 3.52
CA ILE A 277 -1.09 -34.29 3.85
C ILE A 277 -1.01 -34.80 5.30
N GLY A 278 -2.04 -34.60 6.14
CA GLY A 278 -2.19 -35.17 7.49
C GLY A 278 -1.17 -34.69 8.53
N ASN A 279 -0.13 -33.97 8.08
CA ASN A 279 0.94 -33.40 8.86
C ASN A 279 0.77 -31.87 8.82
N ASN A 280 0.97 -31.19 9.94
CA ASN A 280 0.85 -29.73 10.06
C ASN A 280 2.12 -29.09 9.46
N PRO A 281 2.11 -28.59 8.20
CA PRO A 281 3.32 -28.03 7.62
C PRO A 281 3.59 -26.64 8.23
N GLU A 282 4.83 -26.39 8.61
CA GLU A 282 5.25 -25.18 9.33
C GLU A 282 6.12 -24.27 8.50
N ASP A 283 7.08 -24.85 7.81
CA ASP A 283 7.96 -24.09 6.94
C ASP A 283 8.07 -24.77 5.58
N ILE A 284 8.36 -23.96 4.56
CA ILE A 284 8.70 -24.43 3.22
C ILE A 284 9.88 -23.59 2.74
N VAL A 285 10.93 -24.26 2.28
CA VAL A 285 12.19 -23.62 1.87
C VAL A 285 12.64 -24.21 0.56
N LEU A 286 13.04 -23.38 -0.40
CA LEU A 286 13.66 -23.83 -1.64
C LEU A 286 15.10 -24.27 -1.35
N ALA A 287 15.40 -25.53 -1.60
CA ALA A 287 16.74 -26.09 -1.44
C ALA A 287 17.63 -25.76 -2.66
N PRO A 288 18.97 -25.78 -2.50
CA PRO A 288 19.90 -25.57 -3.61
C PRO A 288 19.74 -26.57 -4.77
N ASP A 289 19.13 -27.73 -4.54
CA ASP A 289 18.85 -28.74 -5.56
C ASP A 289 17.56 -28.48 -6.37
N GLY A 290 16.89 -27.34 -6.13
CA GLY A 290 15.67 -26.92 -6.80
C GLY A 290 14.37 -27.52 -6.26
N ASN A 291 14.44 -28.36 -5.22
CA ASN A 291 13.28 -28.95 -4.57
C ASN A 291 12.86 -28.15 -3.33
N PHE A 292 11.64 -28.36 -2.85
CA PHE A 292 11.19 -27.73 -1.60
C PHE A 292 11.37 -28.67 -0.42
N TYR A 293 11.85 -28.14 0.70
CA TYR A 293 11.91 -28.84 1.97
C TYR A 293 10.86 -28.26 2.89
N VAL A 294 10.01 -29.13 3.42
CA VAL A 294 8.89 -28.76 4.30
C VAL A 294 9.11 -29.38 5.67
N THR A 295 9.10 -28.55 6.70
CA THR A 295 9.07 -29.03 8.08
C THR A 295 7.63 -29.25 8.51
N THR A 296 7.37 -30.35 9.21
CA THR A 296 6.02 -30.67 9.70
C THR A 296 5.99 -30.93 11.20
N ARG A 297 4.89 -30.52 11.82
CA ARG A 297 4.47 -30.89 13.18
C ARG A 297 3.29 -31.86 13.14
N GLY A 298 2.83 -32.26 14.32
CA GLY A 298 1.71 -33.19 14.51
C GLY A 298 2.18 -34.60 14.88
N THR A 299 1.36 -35.60 14.54
CA THR A 299 1.62 -37.00 14.89
C THR A 299 2.87 -37.53 14.20
N VAL A 300 3.00 -37.29 12.90
CA VAL A 300 4.23 -37.56 12.12
C VAL A 300 4.90 -36.23 11.81
N LYS A 301 6.01 -35.98 12.51
CA LYS A 301 6.78 -34.75 12.43
C LYS A 301 8.15 -35.03 11.83
N GLY A 302 8.67 -34.07 11.08
CA GLY A 302 9.91 -34.27 10.34
C GLY A 302 10.18 -33.25 9.26
N VAL A 303 11.02 -33.68 8.33
CA VAL A 303 11.41 -32.95 7.12
C VAL A 303 10.99 -33.78 5.93
N TRP A 304 10.25 -33.15 5.02
CA TRP A 304 9.75 -33.74 3.79
C TRP A 304 10.35 -33.01 2.61
N LYS A 305 10.75 -33.74 1.58
CA LYS A 305 11.19 -33.18 0.31
C LYS A 305 10.05 -33.27 -0.69
N TYR A 306 9.74 -32.14 -1.30
CA TYR A 306 8.76 -31.97 -2.36
C TYR A 306 9.48 -31.65 -3.66
N ASP A 307 8.99 -32.13 -4.79
CA ASP A 307 9.57 -31.76 -6.09
C ASP A 307 9.51 -30.25 -6.35
N ALA A 308 10.19 -29.78 -7.40
CA ALA A 308 10.28 -28.36 -7.77
C ALA A 308 8.91 -27.68 -8.06
N ASN A 309 7.85 -28.46 -8.23
CA ASN A 309 6.49 -27.96 -8.44
C ASN A 309 5.57 -28.23 -7.24
N ALA A 310 6.11 -28.77 -6.15
CA ALA A 310 5.38 -29.21 -4.96
C ALA A 310 4.22 -30.19 -5.23
N ASN A 311 4.34 -31.05 -6.25
CA ASN A 311 3.29 -31.99 -6.65
C ASN A 311 3.40 -33.37 -5.99
N THR A 312 4.60 -33.76 -5.58
CA THR A 312 4.87 -35.04 -4.89
C THR A 312 5.80 -34.82 -3.71
N ASN A 313 5.77 -35.72 -2.72
CA ASN A 313 6.66 -35.63 -1.57
C ASN A 313 7.26 -36.99 -1.15
N THR A 314 8.38 -36.92 -0.45
CA THR A 314 9.02 -38.04 0.24
C THR A 314 9.50 -37.61 1.62
N ALA A 315 9.33 -38.47 2.62
CA ALA A 315 9.88 -38.22 3.95
C ALA A 315 11.40 -38.37 3.91
N ILE A 316 12.12 -37.30 4.26
CA ILE A 316 13.59 -37.32 4.37
C ILE A 316 13.99 -37.79 5.76
N ALA A 317 13.34 -37.26 6.79
CA ALA A 317 13.51 -37.70 8.16
C ALA A 317 12.23 -37.46 8.96
N SER A 318 11.71 -38.47 9.67
CA SER A 318 10.44 -38.37 10.38
C SER A 318 10.39 -39.20 11.66
N SER A 319 9.57 -38.80 12.63
CA SER A 319 9.28 -39.63 13.81
C SER A 319 8.42 -40.84 13.43
N PRO A 320 8.68 -42.05 13.97
CA PRO A 320 9.63 -42.38 15.03
C PRO A 320 11.02 -42.78 14.54
N ASN A 321 11.31 -42.71 13.24
CA ASN A 321 12.57 -43.17 12.64
C ASN A 321 13.81 -42.38 13.14
N THR A 322 13.59 -41.27 13.84
CA THR A 322 14.63 -40.48 14.51
C THR A 322 14.21 -40.14 15.94
N THR A 323 15.08 -40.45 16.89
CA THR A 323 14.89 -40.16 18.32
C THR A 323 15.00 -38.66 18.63
N LEU A 324 15.73 -37.89 17.80
CA LEU A 324 15.90 -36.44 17.98
C LEU A 324 14.62 -35.65 17.71
N LEU A 325 13.65 -36.24 17.01
CA LEU A 325 12.32 -35.66 16.82
C LEU A 325 11.31 -36.14 17.87
N VAL A 326 11.67 -37.09 18.75
CA VAL A 326 10.78 -37.49 19.85
C VAL A 326 10.64 -36.30 20.80
N ASN A 327 9.41 -35.79 20.92
CA ASN A 327 9.07 -34.61 21.75
C ASN A 327 9.77 -33.29 21.36
N SER A 328 10.28 -33.21 20.11
CA SER A 328 10.80 -31.98 19.51
C SER A 328 10.06 -31.71 18.20
N PHE A 329 9.57 -30.49 18.02
CA PHE A 329 8.68 -30.09 16.94
C PHE A 329 9.45 -29.25 15.92
N PRO A 330 9.64 -29.72 14.68
CA PRO A 330 10.21 -28.92 13.61
C PRO A 330 9.41 -27.63 13.38
N TRP A 331 10.15 -26.54 13.16
CA TRP A 331 9.66 -25.20 12.83
C TRP A 331 10.47 -24.68 11.64
N GLY A 332 10.80 -23.39 11.60
CA GLY A 332 11.47 -22.78 10.47
C GLY A 332 12.96 -23.11 10.36
N GLY A 333 13.43 -23.22 9.11
CA GLY A 333 14.83 -23.53 8.80
C GLY A 333 15.35 -22.84 7.55
N ASP A 334 16.62 -23.08 7.24
CA ASP A 334 17.30 -22.57 6.05
C ASP A 334 18.50 -23.46 5.68
N PHE A 335 18.96 -23.37 4.45
CA PHE A 335 20.11 -24.12 3.95
C PHE A 335 21.41 -23.30 4.05
N ASP A 336 22.49 -23.96 4.44
CA ASP A 336 23.82 -23.41 4.23
C ASP A 336 24.25 -23.50 2.75
N GLN A 337 25.40 -22.92 2.41
CA GLN A 337 25.95 -22.95 1.05
C GLN A 337 26.31 -24.37 0.55
N ASN A 338 26.42 -25.35 1.45
CA ASN A 338 26.76 -26.74 1.12
C ASN A 338 25.52 -27.63 0.97
N GLY A 339 24.32 -27.08 1.18
CA GLY A 339 23.07 -27.84 1.12
C GLY A 339 22.74 -28.61 2.40
N LEU A 340 23.38 -28.31 3.53
CA LEU A 340 22.97 -28.82 4.84
C LEU A 340 21.78 -27.99 5.36
N PHE A 341 20.67 -28.66 5.66
CA PHE A 341 19.47 -27.99 6.15
C PHE A 341 19.54 -27.78 7.66
N TYR A 342 19.51 -26.53 8.13
CA TYR A 342 19.42 -26.19 9.55
C TYR A 342 17.99 -25.81 9.87
N PHE A 343 17.41 -26.36 10.93
CA PHE A 343 16.05 -26.04 11.32
C PHE A 343 15.86 -25.97 12.83
N ALA A 344 14.93 -25.10 13.22
CA ALA A 344 14.48 -24.99 14.59
C ALA A 344 13.66 -26.22 14.96
N ALA A 345 13.96 -26.81 16.11
CA ALA A 345 13.19 -27.90 16.67
C ALA A 345 12.76 -27.52 18.09
N LYS A 346 11.52 -27.06 18.24
CA LYS A 346 10.97 -26.56 19.49
C LYS A 346 10.68 -27.74 20.43
N GLY A 347 11.20 -27.70 21.65
CA GLY A 347 10.93 -28.74 22.65
C GLY A 347 9.49 -28.73 23.14
N SER A 348 8.99 -29.88 23.64
CA SER A 348 7.71 -29.91 24.34
C SER A 348 7.80 -29.12 25.66
N ILE A 349 6.79 -28.29 25.91
CA ILE A 349 6.74 -27.43 27.09
C ILE A 349 6.97 -28.27 28.35
N ASN A 350 7.93 -27.86 29.19
CA ASN A 350 8.30 -28.47 30.47
C ASN A 350 8.99 -29.85 30.45
N THR A 351 9.32 -30.43 29.28
CA THR A 351 9.91 -31.78 29.22
C THR A 351 11.21 -31.88 28.43
N TYR A 352 11.36 -31.11 27.36
CA TYR A 352 12.57 -31.14 26.53
C TYR A 352 12.99 -29.74 26.10
N ALA A 353 14.31 -29.51 26.07
CA ALA A 353 14.88 -28.31 25.49
C ALA A 353 14.62 -28.25 23.98
N SER A 354 14.35 -27.04 23.47
CA SER A 354 14.43 -26.78 22.02
C SER A 354 15.86 -26.91 21.55
N ARG A 355 16.04 -27.20 20.26
CA ARG A 355 17.32 -27.51 19.63
C ARG A 355 17.42 -26.85 18.28
N VAL A 356 18.65 -26.65 17.82
CA VAL A 356 18.93 -26.50 16.40
C VAL A 356 19.33 -27.87 15.88
N LEU A 357 18.64 -28.34 14.85
CA LEU A 357 18.93 -29.60 14.21
C LEU A 357 19.42 -29.36 12.79
N THR A 358 20.25 -30.27 12.30
CA THR A 358 20.69 -30.34 10.91
C THR A 358 20.06 -31.55 10.24
N CYS A 359 19.82 -31.49 8.93
CA CYS A 359 19.37 -32.62 8.13
C CYS A 359 20.13 -32.66 6.80
N THR A 360 20.76 -33.80 6.51
CA THR A 360 21.37 -34.05 5.19
C THR A 360 20.28 -34.40 4.16
N SER A 361 20.61 -34.30 2.88
CA SER A 361 19.72 -34.73 1.79
C SER A 361 19.34 -36.22 1.86
N THR A 362 20.13 -37.04 2.56
CA THR A 362 19.89 -38.47 2.78
C THR A 362 19.13 -38.78 4.08
N GLY A 363 18.69 -37.77 4.83
CA GLY A 363 17.86 -37.97 6.03
C GLY A 363 18.60 -38.12 7.36
N THR A 364 19.93 -37.92 7.39
CA THR A 364 20.68 -37.95 8.64
C THR A 364 20.40 -36.67 9.43
N ILE A 365 19.86 -36.80 10.64
CA ILE A 365 19.65 -35.68 11.57
C ILE A 365 20.72 -35.67 12.67
N ALA A 366 21.27 -34.49 12.96
CA ALA A 366 22.15 -34.26 14.09
C ALA A 366 21.82 -32.96 14.83
N GLU A 367 22.14 -32.91 16.12
CA GLU A 367 22.04 -31.67 16.91
C GLU A 367 23.23 -30.74 16.60
N TYR A 368 22.93 -29.46 16.44
CA TYR A 368 23.95 -28.42 16.25
C TYR A 368 23.99 -27.51 17.48
N SER A 369 25.18 -27.39 18.07
CA SER A 369 25.38 -26.54 19.24
C SER A 369 25.55 -25.08 18.84
N ILE A 370 24.75 -24.20 19.42
CA ILE A 370 24.84 -22.75 19.18
C ILE A 370 25.43 -21.98 20.36
N GLY A 371 25.98 -22.69 21.36
CA GLY A 371 26.66 -22.08 22.50
C GLY A 371 25.77 -21.31 23.47
N ILE A 372 24.44 -21.51 23.44
CA ILE A 372 23.49 -20.91 24.40
C ILE A 372 23.01 -21.95 25.42
N PRO A 373 22.85 -21.60 26.71
CA PRO A 373 22.18 -22.45 27.68
C PRO A 373 20.75 -22.75 27.25
N TRP A 374 20.39 -24.03 27.20
CA TRP A 374 19.13 -24.55 26.66
C TRP A 374 17.90 -24.32 27.56
N GLU A 375 17.98 -23.39 28.50
CA GLU A 375 16.93 -23.11 29.48
C GLU A 375 15.69 -22.52 28.79
N TYR A 376 14.71 -23.38 28.47
CA TYR A 376 13.32 -23.06 28.09
C TYR A 376 13.12 -22.14 26.88
N ASN A 377 13.99 -22.19 25.87
CA ASN A 377 13.93 -21.28 24.73
C ASN A 377 13.05 -21.80 23.59
N ASN A 378 12.02 -21.06 23.20
CA ASN A 378 11.17 -21.35 22.03
C ASN A 378 11.88 -20.94 20.72
N ILE A 379 12.75 -21.80 20.17
CA ILE A 379 13.43 -21.54 18.88
C ILE A 379 12.42 -21.71 17.74
N MET A 380 12.29 -20.72 16.86
CA MET A 380 11.25 -20.70 15.83
C MET A 380 11.78 -20.67 14.40
N LYS A 381 12.89 -20.00 14.13
CA LYS A 381 13.44 -19.88 12.78
C LYS A 381 14.96 -19.82 12.82
N ILE A 382 15.58 -20.45 11.84
CA ILE A 382 17.01 -20.36 11.56
C ILE A 382 17.18 -19.71 10.18
N LEU A 383 18.18 -18.85 10.03
CA LEU A 383 18.65 -18.35 8.74
C LEU A 383 20.14 -18.60 8.60
N CYS A 384 20.59 -18.93 7.39
CA CYS A 384 21.98 -19.25 7.09
C CYS A 384 22.58 -18.21 6.14
N ALA A 385 23.65 -17.55 6.58
CA ALA A 385 24.48 -16.71 5.71
C ALA A 385 25.48 -17.57 4.92
N ALA A 386 25.95 -17.04 3.79
CA ALA A 386 26.91 -17.73 2.93
C ALA A 386 28.23 -18.05 3.64
N ASP A 387 28.63 -17.24 4.63
CA ASP A 387 29.88 -17.41 5.38
C ASP A 387 29.77 -18.41 6.56
N GLY A 388 28.66 -19.15 6.64
CA GLY A 388 28.36 -20.11 7.71
C GLY A 388 27.80 -19.47 9.00
N THR A 389 27.59 -18.15 9.03
CA THR A 389 26.92 -17.51 10.16
C THR A 389 25.44 -17.93 10.21
N LEU A 390 24.97 -18.34 11.38
CA LEU A 390 23.57 -18.61 11.66
C LEU A 390 22.91 -17.43 12.37
N TYR A 391 21.66 -17.17 12.02
CA TYR A 391 20.79 -16.31 12.80
C TYR A 391 19.68 -17.17 13.40
N VAL A 392 19.50 -17.08 14.71
CA VAL A 392 18.57 -17.94 15.46
C VAL A 392 17.53 -17.09 16.16
N LEU A 393 16.27 -17.21 15.73
CA LEU A 393 15.15 -16.55 16.37
C LEU A 393 14.64 -17.40 17.53
N VAL A 394 14.64 -16.80 18.71
CA VAL A 394 14.03 -17.32 19.91
C VAL A 394 12.88 -16.41 20.30
N ARG A 395 11.67 -16.98 20.42
CA ARG A 395 10.47 -16.23 20.79
C ARG A 395 10.44 -15.81 22.27
N GLY A 396 11.09 -16.58 23.15
CA GLY A 396 10.92 -16.51 24.60
C GLY A 396 9.76 -17.40 25.10
N ALA A 397 9.62 -17.59 26.42
CA ALA A 397 8.62 -18.49 26.99
C ALA A 397 7.16 -18.06 26.70
N ASN A 398 6.25 -19.02 26.59
CA ASN A 398 4.83 -18.76 26.33
C ASN A 398 4.21 -17.94 27.47
N GLY A 399 3.49 -16.87 27.15
CA GLY A 399 2.73 -16.09 28.13
C GLY A 399 3.56 -15.10 28.97
N THR A 400 4.88 -15.08 28.81
CA THR A 400 5.75 -14.04 29.37
C THR A 400 6.16 -13.07 28.28
N SER A 401 5.65 -11.83 28.34
CA SER A 401 6.12 -10.73 27.50
C SER A 401 7.62 -10.49 27.76
N GLY A 402 8.48 -10.65 26.76
CA GLY A 402 9.77 -9.96 26.72
C GLY A 402 11.06 -10.76 26.91
N GLN A 403 11.12 -12.02 26.46
CA GLN A 403 12.39 -12.76 26.37
C GLN A 403 12.82 -13.11 24.93
N GLY A 404 12.14 -12.55 23.92
CA GLY A 404 12.48 -12.81 22.53
C GLY A 404 13.88 -12.29 22.20
N LYS A 405 14.63 -13.04 21.39
CA LYS A 405 15.99 -12.71 20.97
C LYS A 405 16.24 -13.18 19.55
N VAL A 406 17.08 -12.45 18.83
CA VAL A 406 17.79 -12.98 17.67
C VAL A 406 19.25 -13.13 18.06
N TYR A 407 19.81 -14.32 17.88
CA TYR A 407 21.24 -14.56 18.09
C TYR A 407 21.95 -14.61 16.74
N LYS A 408 23.09 -13.92 16.63
CA LYS A 408 24.09 -14.16 15.58
C LYS A 408 25.07 -15.19 16.11
N VAL A 409 25.19 -16.32 15.44
CA VAL A 409 26.01 -17.46 15.89
C VAL A 409 26.98 -17.84 14.79
N LYS A 410 28.24 -18.07 15.15
CA LYS A 410 29.27 -18.63 14.25
C LYS A 410 30.21 -19.51 15.04
N ASP A 411 30.63 -20.62 14.45
CA ASP A 411 31.59 -21.55 15.07
C ASP A 411 31.17 -21.98 16.50
N ASN A 412 29.87 -22.28 16.65
CA ASN A 412 29.23 -22.67 17.92
C ASN A 412 29.27 -21.60 19.03
N ALA A 413 29.51 -20.33 18.70
CA ALA A 413 29.55 -19.21 19.64
C ALA A 413 28.57 -18.10 19.25
N VAL A 414 27.93 -17.48 20.25
CA VAL A 414 27.12 -16.27 20.06
C VAL A 414 28.04 -15.06 19.88
N LEU A 415 27.94 -14.43 18.72
CA LEU A 415 28.68 -13.20 18.38
C LEU A 415 27.92 -11.93 18.76
N TYR A 416 26.59 -11.96 18.66
CA TYR A 416 25.74 -10.82 18.97
C TYR A 416 24.33 -11.28 19.36
N THR A 417 23.65 -10.49 20.18
CA THR A 417 22.26 -10.73 20.58
C THR A 417 21.43 -9.46 20.41
N TRP A 418 20.40 -9.53 19.57
CA TRP A 418 19.34 -8.52 19.52
C TRP A 418 18.24 -8.87 20.52
N SER A 419 17.89 -7.92 21.39
CA SER A 419 16.79 -8.07 22.36
C SER A 419 15.46 -7.65 21.74
N LEU A 420 14.47 -8.54 21.78
CA LEU A 420 13.10 -8.27 21.36
C LEU A 420 12.24 -7.99 22.60
N THR A 421 12.53 -6.87 23.27
CA THR A 421 11.98 -6.55 24.59
C THR A 421 10.44 -6.45 24.58
N ASN A 422 9.80 -7.02 25.61
CA ASN A 422 8.35 -7.01 25.91
C ASN A 422 7.39 -7.48 24.81
N LYS A 423 7.88 -8.07 23.72
CA LYS A 423 7.04 -8.54 22.60
C LYS A 423 7.49 -9.90 22.08
N LEU A 424 6.57 -10.68 21.51
CA LEU A 424 6.90 -11.97 20.90
C LEU A 424 6.93 -11.85 19.38
N TYR A 425 7.92 -12.51 18.78
CA TYR A 425 8.12 -12.63 17.33
C TYR A 425 8.17 -14.11 16.97
N GLU A 426 7.67 -14.45 15.79
CA GLU A 426 7.49 -15.86 15.38
C GLU A 426 8.42 -16.26 14.24
N TYR A 427 8.74 -15.34 13.33
CA TYR A 427 9.45 -15.66 12.09
C TYR A 427 10.47 -14.58 11.71
N MET A 428 11.41 -14.93 10.83
CA MET A 428 12.34 -13.98 10.22
C MET A 428 12.80 -14.42 8.84
N CYS A 429 13.21 -13.47 8.00
CA CYS A 429 13.88 -13.74 6.73
C CYS A 429 14.92 -12.65 6.42
N PHE A 430 15.89 -12.97 5.57
CA PHE A 430 16.77 -11.95 5.02
C PHE A 430 16.02 -11.01 4.06
N ASN A 431 16.55 -9.81 3.88
CA ASN A 431 16.26 -9.02 2.68
C ASN A 431 17.02 -9.57 1.46
N ALA A 432 16.73 -9.05 0.26
CA ALA A 432 17.24 -9.56 -1.00
C ALA A 432 18.78 -9.74 -1.06
N ASP A 433 19.54 -8.78 -0.53
CA ASP A 433 21.01 -8.82 -0.52
C ASP A 433 21.62 -9.43 0.75
N LYS A 434 20.77 -9.95 1.66
CA LYS A 434 21.14 -10.50 2.97
C LYS A 434 21.93 -9.55 3.88
N THR A 435 21.81 -8.24 3.71
CA THR A 435 22.41 -7.22 4.61
C THR A 435 21.53 -6.86 5.80
N LYS A 436 20.25 -7.25 5.75
CA LYS A 436 19.24 -6.96 6.78
C LYS A 436 18.38 -8.19 7.05
N ILE A 437 17.75 -8.22 8.22
CA ILE A 437 16.81 -9.27 8.62
C ILE A 437 15.49 -8.63 9.01
N PHE A 438 14.41 -9.09 8.38
CA PHE A 438 13.05 -8.81 8.84
C PHE A 438 12.71 -9.77 9.98
N VAL A 439 12.18 -9.25 11.09
CA VAL A 439 11.68 -10.03 12.21
C VAL A 439 10.19 -9.77 12.35
N LEU A 440 9.40 -10.84 12.24
CA LEU A 440 7.96 -10.76 12.05
C LEU A 440 7.17 -11.11 13.32
N PRO A 441 6.01 -10.46 13.53
CA PRO A 441 5.27 -10.51 14.78
C PRO A 441 4.77 -11.93 15.11
N ASN A 442 4.74 -12.27 16.41
CA ASN A 442 3.75 -13.19 16.96
C ASN A 442 2.59 -12.37 17.53
N ASN A 443 2.87 -11.66 18.63
CA ASN A 443 1.90 -10.79 19.29
C ASN A 443 2.39 -9.34 19.38
N SER A 444 3.51 -9.03 18.72
CA SER A 444 4.14 -7.72 18.76
C SER A 444 3.37 -6.66 17.97
N GLY A 445 2.58 -7.09 16.98
CA GLY A 445 1.80 -6.23 16.07
C GLY A 445 2.67 -5.37 15.15
N ASP A 446 3.95 -5.69 14.99
CA ASP A 446 4.92 -4.90 14.22
C ASP A 446 6.03 -5.75 13.61
N ILE A 447 6.60 -5.26 12.50
CA ILE A 447 7.80 -5.84 11.86
C ILE A 447 9.01 -5.00 12.27
N GLN A 448 10.05 -5.68 12.74
CA GLN A 448 11.36 -5.08 12.98
C GLN A 448 12.31 -5.34 11.81
N LEU A 449 13.21 -4.42 11.56
CA LEU A 449 14.31 -4.54 10.63
C LEU A 449 15.62 -4.44 11.38
N ILE A 450 16.42 -5.49 11.34
CA ILE A 450 17.79 -5.51 11.84
C ILE A 450 18.73 -5.18 10.68
N ASN A 451 19.58 -4.17 10.85
CA ASN A 451 20.69 -3.89 9.94
C ASN A 451 21.95 -4.61 10.43
N LEU A 452 22.52 -5.48 9.59
CA LEU A 452 23.64 -6.32 10.00
C LEU A 452 24.99 -5.60 9.99
N ALA A 453 25.09 -4.44 9.32
CA ALA A 453 26.33 -3.67 9.25
C ALA A 453 26.64 -2.95 10.57
N ASP A 454 25.63 -2.40 11.23
CA ASP A 454 25.75 -1.63 12.47
C ASP A 454 25.02 -2.27 13.66
N ASN A 455 24.36 -3.42 13.44
CA ASN A 455 23.52 -4.13 14.41
C ASN A 455 22.32 -3.32 14.91
N SER A 456 21.94 -2.22 14.26
CA SER A 456 20.75 -1.44 14.62
C SER A 456 19.47 -2.23 14.35
N MET A 457 18.43 -1.93 15.12
CA MET A 457 17.10 -2.52 14.96
C MET A 457 16.05 -1.41 15.03
N GLN A 458 15.09 -1.43 14.09
CA GLN A 458 14.03 -0.44 14.02
C GLN A 458 12.70 -1.07 13.63
N LYS A 459 11.61 -0.50 14.16
CA LYS A 459 10.25 -0.81 13.73
C LYS A 459 10.00 -0.17 12.37
N ILE A 460 9.59 -0.96 11.38
CA ILE A 460 9.36 -0.47 10.00
C ILE A 460 7.91 -0.59 9.54
N ALA A 461 7.08 -1.39 10.22
CA ALA A 461 5.68 -1.55 9.88
C ALA A 461 4.84 -2.01 11.08
N GLY A 462 3.53 -1.86 10.96
CA GLY A 462 2.56 -2.28 11.96
C GLY A 462 2.29 -1.20 13.01
N THR A 463 1.09 -1.17 13.58
CA THR A 463 0.76 -0.25 14.69
C THR A 463 1.44 -0.66 15.99
N GLY A 464 1.91 -1.90 16.11
CA GLY A 464 2.34 -2.50 17.37
C GLY A 464 1.17 -3.05 18.19
N VAL A 465 -0.03 -3.09 17.61
CA VAL A 465 -1.25 -3.66 18.19
C VAL A 465 -1.78 -4.72 17.24
N ASN A 466 -2.06 -5.90 17.79
CA ASN A 466 -2.65 -6.99 17.03
C ASN A 466 -4.09 -6.68 16.64
N HIS A 467 -4.45 -6.92 15.38
CA HIS A 467 -5.87 -6.96 15.03
C HIS A 467 -6.53 -8.20 15.68
N SER A 468 -7.76 -8.07 16.16
CA SER A 468 -8.47 -9.16 16.86
C SER A 468 -9.62 -9.76 16.06
N ASN A 469 -10.08 -9.03 15.05
CA ASN A 469 -11.13 -9.44 14.11
C ASN A 469 -10.96 -8.70 12.77
N ALA A 470 -11.80 -9.05 11.79
CA ALA A 470 -11.76 -8.47 10.44
C ALA A 470 -12.00 -6.94 10.41
N ALA A 471 -12.76 -6.38 11.35
CA ALA A 471 -13.01 -4.93 11.41
C ALA A 471 -11.78 -4.14 11.91
N THR A 472 -10.91 -4.79 12.68
CA THR A 472 -9.64 -4.19 13.14
C THR A 472 -8.46 -4.49 12.23
N TYR A 473 -8.66 -5.27 11.18
CA TYR A 473 -7.64 -5.60 10.20
C TYR A 473 -7.53 -4.47 9.16
N THR A 474 -6.32 -4.01 8.90
CA THR A 474 -6.02 -3.08 7.81
C THR A 474 -4.61 -3.31 7.26
N ASP A 475 -4.48 -3.12 5.95
CA ASP A 475 -3.19 -3.01 5.24
C ASP A 475 -2.49 -1.66 5.49
N GLY A 476 -3.20 -0.72 6.13
CA GLY A 476 -2.73 0.64 6.36
C GLY A 476 -2.89 1.52 5.12
N THR A 477 -2.45 2.76 5.25
CA THR A 477 -2.38 3.73 4.17
C THR A 477 -1.15 3.44 3.30
N PRO A 478 -1.29 3.34 1.96
CA PRO A 478 -0.16 3.25 1.05
C PRO A 478 0.90 4.34 1.33
N GLY A 479 2.17 3.96 1.33
CA GLY A 479 3.27 4.85 1.69
C GLY A 479 3.44 5.13 3.19
N ASN A 480 2.59 4.58 4.06
CA ASN A 480 2.68 4.72 5.51
C ASN A 480 2.44 3.38 6.25
N PRO A 481 3.42 2.47 6.25
CA PRO A 481 3.26 1.10 6.73
C PRO A 481 3.09 0.98 8.25
N LEU A 482 3.34 2.06 9.01
CA LEU A 482 3.08 2.11 10.46
C LEU A 482 1.59 2.14 10.82
N THR A 483 0.72 2.37 9.82
CA THR A 483 -0.74 2.36 9.99
C THR A 483 -1.38 1.00 9.76
N ALA A 484 -0.63 0.02 9.23
CA ALA A 484 -1.10 -1.35 9.07
C ALA A 484 -1.27 -2.03 10.43
N THR A 485 -2.24 -2.91 10.57
CA THR A 485 -2.35 -3.77 11.75
C THR A 485 -1.87 -5.17 11.39
N LEU A 486 -1.01 -5.75 12.21
CA LEU A 486 -0.41 -7.06 11.96
C LEU A 486 -0.69 -8.00 13.13
N MET A 487 -0.66 -9.30 12.87
CA MET A 487 -0.79 -10.39 13.84
C MET A 487 0.29 -11.43 13.60
N GLN A 488 0.20 -12.57 14.30
CA GLN A 488 1.16 -13.66 14.20
C GLN A 488 1.42 -14.06 12.74
N CYS A 489 2.67 -13.92 12.32
CA CYS A 489 3.17 -14.26 11.00
C CYS A 489 4.02 -15.53 11.09
N GLU A 490 3.71 -16.55 10.30
CA GLU A 490 4.42 -17.85 10.34
C GLU A 490 5.21 -18.20 9.08
N GLY A 491 5.25 -17.30 8.11
CA GLY A 491 6.07 -17.43 6.93
C GLY A 491 6.46 -16.07 6.39
N ALA A 492 7.69 -15.97 5.89
CA ALA A 492 8.17 -14.78 5.22
C ALA A 492 9.30 -15.10 4.25
N ILE A 493 9.32 -14.38 3.12
CA ILE A 493 10.39 -14.44 2.14
C ILE A 493 10.53 -13.09 1.44
N CYS A 494 11.76 -12.64 1.17
CA CYS A 494 12.01 -11.42 0.41
C CYS A 494 12.40 -11.78 -1.02
N ALA A 495 11.72 -11.16 -1.98
CA ALA A 495 12.01 -11.32 -3.40
C ALA A 495 13.21 -10.44 -3.84
N PRO A 496 13.84 -10.75 -5.00
CA PRO A 496 14.99 -10.00 -5.49
C PRO A 496 14.76 -8.50 -5.69
N ASP A 497 13.52 -8.07 -5.91
CA ASP A 497 13.14 -6.66 -6.05
C ASP A 497 12.96 -5.94 -4.70
N GLY A 498 13.21 -6.63 -3.58
CA GLY A 498 13.01 -6.12 -2.23
C GLY A 498 11.60 -6.32 -1.69
N THR A 499 10.64 -6.85 -2.45
CA THR A 499 9.31 -7.10 -1.90
C THR A 499 9.36 -8.18 -0.82
N LEU A 500 8.93 -7.85 0.41
CA LEU A 500 8.77 -8.83 1.48
C LEU A 500 7.37 -9.44 1.39
N TYR A 501 7.28 -10.74 1.20
CA TYR A 501 6.02 -11.49 1.32
C TYR A 501 5.95 -12.14 2.69
N PHE A 502 4.78 -12.13 3.32
CA PHE A 502 4.57 -12.74 4.61
C PHE A 502 3.15 -13.27 4.77
N SER A 503 3.00 -14.37 5.50
CA SER A 503 1.72 -14.98 5.83
C SER A 503 1.33 -14.65 7.24
N GLU A 504 0.04 -14.48 7.50
CA GLU A 504 -0.53 -14.37 8.83
C GLU A 504 -1.50 -15.50 9.09
N ILE A 505 -1.45 -16.02 10.32
CA ILE A 505 -2.26 -17.17 10.74
C ILE A 505 -3.77 -16.90 10.71
N LYS A 506 -4.17 -15.65 10.50
CA LYS A 506 -5.56 -15.23 10.29
C LYS A 506 -5.94 -15.19 8.81
N SER A 507 -5.45 -16.17 8.05
CA SER A 507 -5.95 -16.50 6.71
C SER A 507 -5.59 -15.51 5.62
N THR A 508 -4.43 -14.87 5.72
CA THR A 508 -3.95 -13.90 4.74
C THR A 508 -2.48 -14.14 4.39
N ILE A 509 -2.14 -13.87 3.12
CA ILE A 509 -0.78 -13.65 2.67
C ILE A 509 -0.73 -12.21 2.18
N ARG A 510 0.29 -11.48 2.61
CA ARG A 510 0.50 -10.08 2.29
C ARG A 510 1.88 -9.86 1.65
N MET A 511 2.01 -8.73 0.98
CA MET A 511 3.28 -8.19 0.50
C MET A 511 3.56 -6.85 1.17
N PHE A 512 4.83 -6.53 1.37
CA PHE A 512 5.34 -5.25 1.84
C PHE A 512 6.41 -4.78 0.86
N VAL A 513 6.03 -3.81 0.03
CA VAL A 513 6.86 -3.25 -1.03
C VAL A 513 7.50 -1.96 -0.51
N PRO A 514 8.84 -1.81 -0.54
CA PRO A 514 9.47 -0.55 -0.19
C PRO A 514 9.13 0.55 -1.20
N ASP A 515 9.46 1.81 -0.90
CA ASP A 515 9.34 2.86 -1.91
C ASP A 515 10.32 2.66 -3.09
N ALA A 516 10.26 3.55 -4.08
CA ALA A 516 11.10 3.47 -5.28
C ALA A 516 12.61 3.70 -5.03
N ASN A 517 13.04 3.89 -3.77
CA ASN A 517 14.42 3.98 -3.33
C ASN A 517 14.82 2.83 -2.39
N GLY A 518 13.92 1.86 -2.15
CA GLY A 518 14.15 0.76 -1.22
C GLY A 518 13.87 1.14 0.25
N ASP A 519 13.21 2.27 0.52
CA ASP A 519 12.87 2.71 1.87
C ASP A 519 11.55 2.08 2.33
N TYR A 520 11.66 1.13 3.28
CA TYR A 520 10.48 0.49 3.87
C TYR A 520 9.68 1.42 4.79
N SER A 521 10.24 2.50 5.32
CA SER A 521 9.46 3.43 6.14
C SER A 521 8.38 4.18 5.35
N LYS A 522 8.53 4.19 4.01
CA LYS A 522 7.59 4.75 3.03
C LYS A 522 6.99 3.66 2.13
N GLY A 523 7.08 2.40 2.55
CA GLY A 523 6.57 1.28 1.78
C GLY A 523 5.06 1.12 1.88
N THR A 524 4.53 0.13 1.17
CA THR A 524 3.11 -0.19 1.11
C THR A 524 2.90 -1.67 1.43
N ILE A 525 2.01 -1.95 2.39
CA ILE A 525 1.54 -3.31 2.69
C ILE A 525 0.25 -3.57 1.93
N ARG A 526 0.07 -4.78 1.39
CA ARG A 526 -1.17 -5.24 0.78
C ARG A 526 -1.43 -6.71 1.00
N THR A 527 -2.68 -7.04 1.24
CA THR A 527 -3.19 -8.40 1.16
C THR A 527 -3.21 -8.85 -0.30
N ILE A 528 -2.57 -9.99 -0.59
CA ILE A 528 -2.50 -10.57 -1.95
C ILE A 528 -3.24 -11.89 -2.06
N ALA A 529 -3.45 -12.61 -0.96
CA ALA A 529 -4.28 -13.80 -0.95
C ALA A 529 -5.00 -14.00 0.38
N GLY A 530 -6.16 -14.66 0.30
CA GLY A 530 -7.04 -14.92 1.44
C GLY A 530 -7.81 -13.70 1.92
N LYS A 531 -8.56 -13.89 3.01
CA LYS A 531 -9.38 -12.86 3.63
C LYS A 531 -9.24 -13.00 5.15
N PRO A 532 -9.04 -11.91 5.88
CA PRO A 532 -8.75 -11.98 7.31
C PRO A 532 -9.88 -12.68 8.07
N TYR A 533 -9.50 -13.69 8.86
CA TYR A 533 -10.40 -14.55 9.66
C TYR A 533 -11.35 -15.44 8.86
N ASP A 534 -11.19 -15.53 7.54
CA ASP A 534 -11.96 -16.41 6.68
C ASP A 534 -11.12 -17.62 6.27
N THR A 535 -11.38 -18.76 6.91
CA THR A 535 -10.59 -19.99 6.74
C THR A 535 -10.97 -20.82 5.52
N THR A 536 -11.87 -20.34 4.67
CA THR A 536 -12.38 -21.10 3.51
C THR A 536 -11.30 -21.35 2.45
N VAL A 537 -10.46 -20.34 2.20
CA VAL A 537 -9.36 -20.42 1.23
C VAL A 537 -8.05 -20.75 1.93
N LEU A 538 -7.62 -19.91 2.86
CA LEU A 538 -6.39 -20.10 3.64
C LEU A 538 -6.74 -20.42 5.08
N ASN A 539 -6.23 -21.52 5.62
CA ASN A 539 -6.47 -21.90 7.01
C ASN A 539 -5.15 -21.98 7.77
N TYR A 540 -4.73 -20.82 8.30
CA TYR A 540 -3.45 -20.69 9.01
C TYR A 540 -2.28 -20.94 8.02
N PRO A 541 -2.07 -20.01 7.06
CA PRO A 541 -0.92 -20.07 6.17
C PRO A 541 0.37 -19.82 6.96
N ASN A 542 1.35 -20.69 6.75
CA ASN A 542 2.63 -20.77 7.43
C ASN A 542 3.75 -20.40 6.47
N GLY A 543 4.89 -21.10 6.50
CA GLY A 543 6.08 -20.82 5.70
C GLY A 543 5.80 -20.45 4.26
N LEU A 544 6.64 -19.55 3.73
CA LEU A 544 6.60 -19.11 2.35
C LEU A 544 7.96 -19.38 1.69
N ALA A 545 7.93 -19.86 0.46
CA ALA A 545 9.11 -19.99 -0.39
C ALA A 545 8.86 -19.31 -1.72
N LEU A 546 9.88 -18.62 -2.25
CA LEU A 546 9.82 -18.06 -3.60
C LEU A 546 10.30 -19.11 -4.59
N ALA A 547 9.55 -19.28 -5.69
CA ALA A 547 9.99 -20.09 -6.80
C ALA A 547 11.20 -19.47 -7.51
N ALA A 548 11.88 -20.26 -8.34
CA ALA A 548 13.03 -19.80 -9.11
C ALA A 548 12.70 -18.66 -10.10
N ASP A 549 11.42 -18.50 -10.48
CA ASP A 549 10.94 -17.40 -11.33
C ASP A 549 10.93 -16.03 -10.62
N GLY A 550 11.12 -16.01 -9.30
CA GLY A 550 11.11 -14.81 -8.47
C GLY A 550 9.73 -14.16 -8.29
N LYS A 551 8.64 -14.81 -8.74
CA LYS A 551 7.28 -14.24 -8.81
C LYS A 551 6.20 -15.15 -8.20
N THR A 552 6.41 -16.45 -8.21
CA THR A 552 5.48 -17.44 -7.64
C THR A 552 5.87 -17.76 -6.20
N LEU A 553 4.93 -17.64 -5.27
CA LEU A 553 5.10 -17.96 -3.86
C LEU A 553 4.49 -19.31 -3.57
N TYR A 554 5.26 -20.27 -3.08
CA TYR A 554 4.74 -21.48 -2.47
C TYR A 554 4.49 -21.26 -0.99
N PHE A 555 3.43 -21.87 -0.46
CA PHE A 555 3.08 -21.74 0.96
C PHE A 555 2.69 -23.08 1.57
N ALA A 556 3.03 -23.22 2.85
CA ALA A 556 2.48 -24.24 3.74
C ALA A 556 1.17 -23.73 4.36
N ASP A 557 0.17 -24.60 4.51
CA ASP A 557 -1.11 -24.27 5.17
C ASP A 557 -1.46 -25.36 6.20
N ASN A 558 -1.75 -24.94 7.43
CA ASN A 558 -2.02 -25.84 8.57
C ASN A 558 -3.28 -26.68 8.39
N GLY A 559 -4.11 -26.43 7.37
CA GLY A 559 -5.13 -27.34 6.86
C GLY A 559 -4.58 -28.61 6.20
N GLY A 560 -3.26 -28.86 6.29
CA GLY A 560 -2.59 -30.01 5.70
C GLY A 560 -2.47 -29.88 4.18
N LYS A 561 -2.19 -28.67 3.71
CA LYS A 561 -2.09 -28.34 2.28
C LYS A 561 -0.76 -27.67 1.97
N ILE A 562 -0.29 -27.87 0.73
CA ILE A 562 0.71 -27.03 0.09
C ILE A 562 0.03 -26.34 -1.09
N GLY A 563 0.26 -25.05 -1.23
CA GLY A 563 -0.29 -24.26 -2.33
C GLY A 563 0.72 -23.28 -2.90
N LYS A 564 0.26 -22.52 -3.88
CA LYS A 564 1.00 -21.39 -4.43
C LYS A 564 0.10 -20.17 -4.63
N VAL A 565 0.71 -19.00 -4.54
CA VAL A 565 0.16 -17.69 -4.87
C VAL A 565 1.01 -17.09 -5.98
N TYR A 566 0.38 -16.62 -7.04
CA TYR A 566 1.08 -16.02 -8.18
C TYR A 566 0.25 -14.91 -8.81
N TYR A 567 0.92 -13.94 -9.42
CA TYR A 567 0.26 -12.87 -10.11
C TYR A 567 -0.06 -13.29 -11.55
N GLN A 568 -1.35 -13.38 -11.88
CA GLN A 568 -1.82 -13.62 -13.23
C GLN A 568 -2.13 -12.27 -13.88
N LYS A 569 -1.36 -11.89 -14.90
CA LYS A 569 -1.74 -10.78 -15.77
C LYS A 569 -3.01 -11.17 -16.52
N TYR A 570 -3.92 -10.22 -16.68
CA TYR A 570 -5.05 -10.43 -17.59
C TYR A 570 -4.51 -10.47 -19.03
N GLU A 571 -5.16 -11.25 -19.90
CA GLU A 571 -4.83 -11.36 -21.33
C GLU A 571 -5.51 -10.27 -22.15
#